data_AF-A0A6G2DEB8-F1
#
_entry.id   AF-A0A6G2DEB8-F1
#
_cell.length_a   1.000
_cell.length_b   1.000
_cell.length_c   1.000
_cell.angle_alpha   90.00
_cell.angle_beta   90.00
_cell.angle_gamma   90.00
#
_symmetry.space_group_name_H-M   'P 1'
#
loop_
_entity.id
_entity.type
_entity.pdbx_description
1 polymer ?
#
loop_
_entity_poly.entity_id
_entity_poly.type
_entity_poly.pdbx_seq_one_letter_code
_entity_poly.pdbx_strand_id
1 'polypeptide(L)'
;VEPNDFEPVLIQHGQDYATLLTCTPYMINSHRLLVRGKRIPYTAPIAERNRAVRERGQFWLWLLLAALVMILVLSYGVYRHRRIVKGLEKQLEEHHVKG
;
A
#
# COMPACT_ATOMS: atom_id res chain seq x y z
N VAL A 1 -36.79 19.73 15.37
CA VAL A 1 -36.91 21.06 14.74
C VAL A 1 -37.85 20.96 13.56
N GLU A 2 -38.49 22.07 13.20
CA GLU A 2 -39.23 22.13 11.93
C GLU A 2 -38.26 22.03 10.75
N PRO A 3 -38.72 21.59 9.57
CA PRO A 3 -37.85 21.49 8.40
C PRO A 3 -37.20 22.81 7.96
N ASN A 4 -37.75 23.97 8.37
CA ASN A 4 -37.23 25.30 8.03
C ASN A 4 -36.28 25.87 9.11
N ASP A 5 -36.15 25.19 10.25
CA ASP A 5 -35.31 25.60 11.36
C ASP A 5 -33.97 24.85 11.35
N PHE A 6 -32.95 25.51 10.79
CA PHE A 6 -31.58 24.97 10.62
C PHE A 6 -30.54 25.66 11.51
N GLU A 7 -30.94 26.60 12.37
CA GLU A 7 -30.03 27.28 13.30
C GLU A 7 -29.19 26.29 14.15
N PRO A 8 -29.73 25.13 14.60
CA PRO A 8 -28.97 24.21 15.45
C PRO A 8 -27.84 23.43 14.76
N VAL A 9 -27.76 23.44 13.43
CA VAL A 9 -26.68 22.79 12.68
C VAL A 9 -25.58 23.76 12.22
N LEU A 10 -25.72 25.05 12.53
CA LEU A 10 -24.72 26.05 12.19
C LEU A 10 -23.42 25.85 12.97
N ILE A 11 -22.32 26.26 12.37
CA ILE A 11 -20.98 26.19 12.96
C ILE A 11 -20.93 27.09 14.18
N GLN A 12 -20.55 26.52 15.34
CA GLN A 12 -20.29 27.27 16.56
C GLN A 12 -18.78 27.49 16.72
N HIS A 13 -18.37 28.75 16.85
CA HIS A 13 -16.95 29.10 16.96
C HIS A 13 -16.27 28.37 18.12
N GLY A 14 -15.12 27.75 17.84
CA GLY A 14 -14.32 27.02 18.85
C GLY A 14 -14.86 25.66 19.25
N GLN A 15 -15.88 25.12 18.57
CA GLN A 15 -16.40 23.78 18.81
C GLN A 15 -16.20 22.87 17.60
N ASP A 16 -15.95 21.59 17.86
CA ASP A 16 -15.91 20.53 16.86
C ASP A 16 -17.12 19.60 17.10
N TYR A 17 -18.18 19.82 16.31
CA TYR A 17 -19.44 19.10 16.41
C TYR A 17 -19.72 18.33 15.12
N ALA A 18 -20.35 17.16 15.27
CA ALA A 18 -20.99 16.43 14.18
C ALA A 18 -22.44 16.17 14.56
N THR A 19 -23.39 16.44 13.66
CA THR A 19 -24.82 16.24 13.92
C THR A 19 -25.36 15.14 13.00
N LEU A 20 -25.95 14.10 13.58
CA LEU A 20 -26.76 13.12 12.86
C LEU A 20 -28.16 13.70 12.67
N LEU A 21 -28.63 13.75 11.44
CA LEU A 21 -29.93 14.31 11.08
C LEU A 21 -30.81 13.21 10.49
N THR A 22 -32.05 13.13 10.95
CA THR A 22 -33.08 12.25 10.38
C THR A 22 -34.46 12.87 10.47
N CYS A 23 -35.44 12.30 9.78
CA CYS A 23 -36.83 12.72 9.84
C CYS A 23 -37.55 12.08 11.04
N THR A 24 -38.55 12.77 11.57
CA THR A 24 -39.35 12.34 12.72
C THR A 24 -40.73 13.03 12.68
N PRO A 25 -41.80 12.54 13.33
CA PRO A 25 -41.94 11.20 13.89
C PRO A 25 -41.95 10.13 12.81
N TYR A 26 -41.68 8.89 13.21
CA TYR A 26 -41.64 7.74 12.31
C TYR A 26 -42.89 7.68 11.43
N MET A 27 -42.70 7.49 10.12
CA MET A 27 -43.72 7.48 9.07
C MET A 27 -44.50 8.78 8.83
N ILE A 28 -44.29 9.84 9.62
CA ILE A 28 -44.92 11.16 9.45
C ILE A 28 -43.91 12.16 8.85
N ASN A 29 -42.67 12.15 9.33
CA ASN A 29 -41.55 12.96 8.81
C ASN A 29 -41.78 14.49 8.78
N SER A 30 -42.72 15.00 9.57
CA SER A 30 -43.08 16.43 9.66
C SER A 30 -41.99 17.28 10.31
N HIS A 31 -41.08 16.67 11.06
CA HIS A 31 -40.00 17.32 11.78
C HIS A 31 -38.64 16.67 11.45
N ARG A 32 -37.58 17.30 11.93
CA ARG A 32 -36.21 16.78 11.91
C ARG A 32 -35.73 16.50 13.34
N LEU A 33 -35.20 15.30 13.53
CA LEU A 33 -34.47 14.90 14.73
C LEU A 33 -32.98 15.17 14.47
N LEU A 34 -32.36 15.94 15.36
CA LEU A 34 -30.96 16.32 15.31
C LEU A 34 -30.26 15.75 16.54
N VAL A 35 -29.27 14.88 16.34
CA VAL A 35 -28.44 14.32 17.41
C VAL A 35 -27.03 14.86 17.27
N ARG A 36 -26.65 15.79 18.16
CA ARG A 36 -25.35 16.49 18.10
C ARG A 36 -24.31 15.79 18.98
N GLY A 37 -23.27 15.27 18.36
CA GLY A 37 -22.07 14.76 19.01
C GLY A 37 -20.95 15.80 19.08
N LYS A 38 -20.22 15.82 20.20
CA LYS A 38 -19.00 16.64 20.37
C LYS A 38 -17.78 15.76 20.12
N ARG A 39 -16.78 16.30 19.41
CA ARG A 39 -15.50 15.62 19.23
C ARG A 39 -14.87 15.28 20.59
N ILE A 40 -14.42 14.03 20.69
CA ILE A 40 -13.58 13.56 21.80
C ILE A 40 -12.25 13.06 21.23
N PRO A 41 -11.17 13.08 22.03
CA PRO A 41 -9.93 12.41 21.67
C PRO A 41 -10.21 10.92 21.41
N TYR A 42 -9.86 10.48 20.21
CA TYR A 42 -9.92 9.07 19.82
C TYR A 42 -8.75 8.76 18.91
N THR A 43 -8.04 7.68 19.22
CA THR A 43 -6.94 7.17 18.40
C THR A 43 -7.33 5.78 17.95
N ALA A 44 -7.61 5.62 16.66
CA ALA A 44 -7.90 4.30 16.11
C ALA A 44 -6.68 3.37 16.29
N PRO A 45 -6.89 2.06 16.51
CA PRO A 45 -5.79 1.10 16.53
C PRO A 45 -5.19 0.97 15.12
N ILE A 46 -4.16 1.76 14.82
CA ILE A 46 -3.47 1.77 13.50
C ILE A 46 -2.59 0.52 13.33
N ALA A 47 -2.32 -0.21 14.42
CA ALA A 47 -1.40 -1.34 14.45
C ALA A 47 -1.77 -2.44 13.46
N GLU A 48 -3.05 -2.82 13.34
CA GLU A 48 -3.47 -3.90 12.44
C GLU A 48 -3.43 -3.48 10.97
N ARG A 49 -3.90 -2.27 10.66
CA ARG A 49 -3.84 -1.72 9.29
C ARG A 49 -2.39 -1.61 8.80
N ASN A 50 -1.47 -1.21 9.67
CA ASN A 50 -0.05 -1.09 9.33
C ASN A 50 0.65 -2.45 9.20
N ARG A 51 0.22 -3.48 9.95
CA ARG A 51 0.79 -4.84 9.83
C ARG A 51 0.55 -5.42 8.44
N ALA A 52 -0.68 -5.39 7.94
CA ALA A 52 -1.02 -5.94 6.63
C ALA A 52 -0.27 -5.24 5.48
N VAL A 53 -0.12 -3.91 5.56
CA VAL A 53 0.65 -3.13 4.57
C VAL A 53 2.14 -3.49 4.63
N ARG A 54 2.69 -3.63 5.84
CA ARG A 54 4.11 -3.96 6.03
C ARG A 54 4.44 -5.38 5.57
N GLU A 55 3.61 -6.36 5.88
CA GLU A 55 3.81 -7.76 5.46
C GLU A 55 3.78 -7.90 3.95
N ARG A 56 2.82 -7.23 3.28
CA ARG A 56 2.75 -7.22 1.82
C ARG A 56 3.99 -6.57 1.21
N GLY A 57 4.44 -5.44 1.74
CA GLY A 57 5.66 -4.76 1.27
C GLY A 57 6.92 -5.61 1.44
N GLN A 58 7.06 -6.28 2.58
CA GLN A 58 8.21 -7.13 2.89
C GLN A 58 8.30 -8.31 1.92
N PHE A 59 7.18 -8.94 1.58
CA PHE A 59 7.12 -10.04 0.61
C PHE A 59 7.63 -9.61 -0.79
N TRP A 60 7.16 -8.47 -1.31
CA TRP A 60 7.60 -7.96 -2.60
C TRP A 60 9.09 -7.57 -2.60
N LEU A 61 9.59 -7.01 -1.50
CA LEU A 61 11.02 -6.70 -1.37
C LEU A 61 11.88 -7.96 -1.46
N TRP A 62 11.49 -9.03 -0.76
CA TRP A 62 12.20 -10.32 -0.83
C TRP A 62 12.14 -10.96 -2.22
N LEU A 63 10.98 -10.88 -2.90
CA LEU A 63 10.87 -11.35 -4.28
C LEU A 63 11.81 -10.60 -5.23
N LEU A 64 11.88 -9.26 -5.11
CA LEU A 64 12.78 -8.45 -5.93
C LEU A 64 14.25 -8.78 -5.67
N LEU A 65 14.63 -8.96 -4.40
CA LEU A 65 15.99 -9.37 -4.03
C LEU A 65 16.33 -10.77 -4.58
N ALA A 66 15.41 -11.73 -4.46
CA ALA A 66 15.61 -13.07 -5.00
C ALA A 66 15.76 -13.06 -6.53
N ALA A 67 14.95 -12.27 -7.24
CA ALA A 67 15.06 -12.09 -8.68
C ALA A 67 16.40 -11.45 -9.07
N LEU A 68 16.87 -10.44 -8.34
CA LEU A 68 18.16 -9.80 -8.57
C LEU A 68 19.32 -10.78 -8.40
N VAL A 69 19.32 -11.57 -7.33
CA VAL A 69 20.34 -12.60 -7.08
C VAL A 69 20.33 -13.66 -8.19
N MET A 70 19.14 -14.11 -8.62
CA MET A 70 19.01 -15.07 -9.71
C MET A 70 19.63 -14.54 -11.01
N ILE A 71 19.37 -13.27 -11.36
CA ILE A 71 19.95 -12.63 -12.56
C ILE A 71 21.48 -12.55 -12.45
N LEU A 72 22.01 -12.18 -11.28
CA LEU A 72 23.46 -12.13 -11.04
C LEU A 72 24.11 -13.51 -11.17
N VAL A 73 23.49 -14.56 -10.66
CA VAL A 73 24.00 -15.94 -10.79
C VAL A 73 23.99 -16.39 -12.26
N LEU A 74 22.89 -16.15 -12.98
CA LEU A 74 22.78 -16.52 -14.40
C LEU A 74 23.79 -15.76 -15.26
N SER A 75 23.92 -14.45 -15.07
CA SER A 75 24.90 -13.63 -15.78
C SER A 75 26.34 -14.06 -15.49
N TYR A 76 26.66 -14.39 -14.23
CA TYR A 76 27.96 -14.93 -13.86
C TYR A 76 28.22 -16.30 -14.50
N GLY A 77 27.22 -17.19 -14.51
CA GLY A 77 27.29 -18.49 -15.18
C GLY A 77 27.58 -18.37 -16.68
N VAL A 78 26.84 -17.50 -17.38
CA VAL A 78 27.04 -17.20 -18.81
C VAL A 78 28.42 -16.60 -19.06
N TYR A 79 28.86 -15.66 -18.22
CA TYR A 79 30.18 -15.05 -18.32
C TYR A 79 31.30 -16.11 -18.17
N ARG A 80 31.20 -16.97 -17.16
CA ARG A 80 32.15 -18.06 -16.92
C ARG A 80 32.17 -19.05 -18.09
N HIS A 81 31.00 -19.46 -18.58
CA HIS A 81 30.89 -20.37 -19.72
C HIS A 81 31.54 -19.78 -20.98
N ARG A 82 31.25 -18.53 -21.31
CA ARG A 82 31.86 -17.82 -22.46
C ARG A 82 33.38 -17.71 -22.33
N ARG A 83 33.90 -17.47 -21.12
CA ARG A 83 35.34 -17.38 -20.88
C ARG A 83 36.03 -18.73 -21.08
N ILE A 84 35.41 -19.82 -20.62
CA ILE A 84 35.96 -21.18 -20.76
C ILE A 84 35.98 -21.60 -22.24
N VAL A 85 34.87 -21.44 -22.97
CA VAL A 85 34.78 -21.82 -24.38
C VAL A 85 35.83 -21.09 -25.24
N LYS A 86 35.98 -19.77 -25.07
CA LYS A 86 37.03 -19.00 -25.76
C LYS A 86 38.45 -19.48 -25.42
N GLY A 87 38.67 -19.99 -24.22
CA GLY A 87 39.94 -20.58 -23.81
C GLY A 87 40.24 -21.89 -24.54
N LEU A 88 39.24 -22.75 -24.71
CA LEU A 88 39.38 -24.01 -25.46
C LEU A 88 39.57 -23.76 -26.97
N GLU A 89 38.82 -22.83 -27.56
CA GLU A 89 38.96 -22.48 -28.99
C GLU A 89 40.39 -22.05 -29.31
N LYS A 90 40.99 -21.20 -28.45
CA LYS A 90 42.35 -20.72 -28.63
C LYS A 90 43.40 -21.84 -28.54
N GLN A 91 43.19 -22.82 -27.66
CA GLN A 91 44.06 -23.99 -27.57
C GLN A 91 43.94 -24.92 -28.78
N LEU A 92 42.74 -25.06 -29.35
CA LEU A 92 42.50 -25.84 -30.56
C LEU A 92 43.18 -25.21 -31.79
N GLU A 93 43.11 -23.88 -31.92
CA GLU A 93 43.81 -23.13 -32.98
C GLU A 93 45.33 -23.27 -32.86
N GLU A 94 45.89 -23.11 -31.65
CA GLU A 94 47.33 -23.28 -31.42
C GLU A 94 47.84 -24.71 -31.71
N HIS A 95 47.00 -25.73 -31.49
CA HIS A 95 47.34 -27.11 -31.81
C HIS A 95 47.24 -27.41 -33.32
N HIS A 96 46.30 -26.78 -34.05
CA HIS A 96 46.19 -26.91 -35.51
C HIS A 96 47.32 -26.22 -36.29
N VAL A 97 47.87 -25.12 -35.75
CA VAL A 97 48.97 -24.38 -36.40
C VAL A 97 50.33 -25.07 -36.23
N LYS A 98 50.47 -25.96 -35.25
CA LYS A 98 51.73 -26.64 -34.92
C LYS A 98 51.87 -28.06 -35.50
N GLY A 99 50.82 -28.61 -36.12
CA GLY A 99 50.83 -29.92 -36.79
C GLY A 99 50.95 -29.77 -38.30
#